data_AF-A0A2E6RHM5-F1
#
_entry.id   AF-A0A2E6RHM5-F1
#
_cell.length_a   1.000
_cell.length_b   1.000
_cell.length_c   1.000
_cell.angle_alpha   90.00
_cell.angle_beta   90.00
_cell.angle_gamma   90.00
#
_symmetry.space_group_name_H-M   'P 1'
#
loop_
_entity.id
_entity.type
_entity.pdbx_description
1 polymer ?
#
loop_
_entity_poly.entity_id
_entity_poly.type
_entity_poly.pdbx_seq_one_letter_code
_entity_poly.pdbx_strand_id
1 'polypeptide(L)'
;MRPGFSERTFEFCFNAEFCHLNSALLASHPHIPTQNAEKDLGYDVEFELKKKGATKSIFLQHKVSSYAFKRAGRNAKFYDHHGGEYYRFAVDNDQHFTLHDLALNKGDAYYCAPCFRSSKDLETHWRANAIGENAILLDPRQVGLVGPGRHNITYGPSGENPAIHSETKRFERSYRGDKNHLPPLTERSLTEGYFEELSSGLMARASKRRDARSIIDKIKTHRPIEIAQILLGRVYKVSWLLLADD
;
A
#
# COMPACT_ATOMS: atom_id res chain seq x y z
N MET A 1 -7.11 24.98 4.75
CA MET A 1 -5.98 25.08 5.70
C MET A 1 -4.94 24.02 5.33
N ARG A 2 -3.65 24.34 5.46
CA ARG A 2 -2.57 23.36 5.26
C ARG A 2 -2.39 22.50 6.53
N PRO A 3 -1.86 21.28 6.41
CA PRO A 3 -1.48 20.47 7.57
C PRO A 3 -0.36 21.18 8.36
N GLY A 4 -0.35 20.98 9.68
CA GLY A 4 0.66 21.52 10.61
C GLY A 4 1.92 20.66 10.74
N PHE A 5 2.04 19.61 9.93
CA PHE A 5 3.18 18.71 9.91
C PHE A 5 3.46 18.26 8.47
N SER A 6 4.68 17.78 8.24
CA SER A 6 5.08 17.24 6.93
C SER A 6 4.60 15.80 6.75
N GLU A 7 4.53 15.37 5.49
CA GLU A 7 4.24 13.97 5.14
C GLU A 7 5.21 13.00 5.81
N ARG A 8 6.50 13.30 5.75
CA ARG A 8 7.55 12.50 6.37
C ARG A 8 7.46 12.42 7.89
N THR A 9 6.94 13.46 8.55
CA THR A 9 6.69 13.43 10.00
C THR A 9 5.55 12.47 10.32
N PHE A 10 4.46 12.52 9.54
CA PHE A 10 3.34 11.59 9.71
C PHE A 10 3.74 10.15 9.40
N GLU A 11 4.44 9.93 8.29
CA GLU A 11 5.02 8.64 7.89
C GLU A 11 5.85 8.03 9.03
N PHE A 12 6.78 8.80 9.61
CA PHE A 12 7.59 8.32 10.73
C PHE A 12 6.72 7.88 11.92
N CYS A 13 5.76 8.71 12.34
CA CYS A 13 4.89 8.40 13.47
C CYS A 13 4.02 7.16 13.20
N PHE A 14 3.41 7.07 12.02
CA PHE A 14 2.59 5.93 11.64
C PHE A 14 3.42 4.65 11.59
N ASN A 15 4.57 4.67 10.91
CA ASN A 15 5.41 3.50 10.73
C ASN A 15 5.98 2.99 12.07
N ALA A 16 6.43 3.90 12.94
CA ALA A 16 6.94 3.52 14.25
C ALA A 16 5.86 2.86 15.12
N GLU A 17 4.65 3.42 15.14
CA GLU A 17 3.51 2.83 15.86
C GLU A 17 3.10 1.49 15.25
N PHE A 18 3.00 1.40 13.93
CA PHE A 18 2.66 0.16 13.23
C PHE A 18 3.66 -0.94 13.55
N CYS A 19 4.96 -0.65 13.52
CA CYS A 19 6.02 -1.60 13.88
C CYS A 19 5.92 -2.03 15.34
N HIS A 20 5.65 -1.11 16.25
CA HIS A 20 5.49 -1.42 17.67
C HIS A 20 4.31 -2.38 17.89
N LEU A 21 3.13 -2.04 17.35
CA LEU A 21 1.89 -2.79 17.54
C LEU A 21 1.91 -4.16 16.85
N ASN A 22 2.63 -4.30 15.74
CA ASN A 22 2.68 -5.50 14.92
C ASN A 22 4.03 -6.22 14.97
N SER A 23 4.89 -5.91 15.94
CA SER A 23 6.25 -6.46 16.07
C SER A 23 6.32 -7.98 16.00
N ALA A 24 5.37 -8.69 16.63
CA ALA A 24 5.29 -10.14 16.59
C ALA A 24 4.89 -10.72 15.22
N LEU A 25 4.22 -9.93 14.38
CA LEU A 25 3.76 -10.30 13.05
C LEU A 25 4.75 -9.91 11.95
N LEU A 26 5.63 -8.93 12.19
CA LEU A 26 6.61 -8.51 11.19
C LEU A 26 7.53 -9.67 10.80
N ALA A 27 7.61 -9.93 9.49
CA ALA A 27 8.52 -10.91 8.92
C ALA A 27 9.95 -10.37 8.86
N SER A 28 10.08 -9.06 8.57
CA SER A 28 11.33 -8.33 8.41
C SER A 28 11.16 -6.87 8.89
N HIS A 29 12.19 -6.05 8.70
CA HIS A 29 12.10 -4.61 8.97
C HIS A 29 11.17 -3.93 7.93
N PRO A 30 10.55 -2.78 8.25
CA PRO A 30 9.86 -2.00 7.22
C PRO A 30 10.84 -1.64 6.10
N HIS A 31 10.46 -1.88 4.85
CA HIS A 31 11.24 -1.50 3.70
C HIS A 31 10.76 -0.13 3.21
N ILE A 32 11.59 0.89 3.45
CA ILE A 32 11.37 2.27 3.00
C ILE A 32 12.27 2.50 1.78
N PRO A 33 11.71 2.62 0.56
CA PRO A 33 12.49 2.82 -0.64
C PRO A 33 13.17 4.20 -0.64
N THR A 34 14.23 4.33 -1.43
CA THR A 34 14.82 5.64 -1.70
C THR A 34 13.86 6.52 -2.50
N GLN A 35 13.97 7.84 -2.41
CA GLN A 35 13.12 8.78 -3.17
C GLN A 35 13.14 8.56 -4.69
N ASN A 36 14.25 8.03 -5.23
CA ASN A 36 14.33 7.68 -6.65
C ASN A 36 13.52 6.42 -6.95
N ALA A 37 13.59 5.42 -6.09
CA ALA A 37 12.85 4.17 -6.24
C ALA A 37 11.34 4.34 -5.95
N GLU A 38 10.95 5.24 -5.06
CA GLU A 38 9.54 5.55 -4.73
C GLU A 38 8.73 5.94 -5.97
N LYS A 39 9.33 6.69 -6.91
CA LYS A 39 8.66 7.06 -8.17
C LYS A 39 8.28 5.86 -9.03
N ASP A 40 9.12 4.84 -9.04
CA ASP A 40 8.91 3.64 -9.85
C ASP A 40 8.05 2.60 -9.11
N LEU A 41 8.13 2.58 -7.77
CA LEU A 41 7.45 1.60 -6.92
C LEU A 41 6.05 2.05 -6.47
N GLY A 42 5.81 3.36 -6.37
CA GLY A 42 4.51 3.95 -6.02
C GLY A 42 4.12 3.89 -4.55
N TYR A 43 5.01 3.44 -3.65
CA TYR A 43 4.77 3.35 -2.20
C TYR A 43 5.94 3.91 -1.39
N ASP A 44 5.66 4.33 -0.16
CA ASP A 44 6.64 4.93 0.76
C ASP A 44 7.14 3.91 1.79
N VAL A 45 6.35 2.89 2.09
CA VAL A 45 6.78 1.77 2.94
C VAL A 45 6.10 0.47 2.55
N GLU A 46 6.85 -0.62 2.69
CA GLU A 46 6.35 -1.98 2.65
C GLU A 46 6.54 -2.64 4.03
N PHE A 47 5.47 -3.24 4.54
CA PHE A 47 5.50 -4.09 5.72
C PHE A 47 5.25 -5.54 5.30
N GLU A 48 6.24 -6.39 5.54
CA GLU A 48 6.09 -7.83 5.39
C GLU A 48 5.57 -8.45 6.69
N LEU A 49 4.45 -9.17 6.63
CA LEU A 49 3.77 -9.77 7.76
C LEU A 49 3.70 -11.30 7.64
N LYS A 50 4.08 -12.01 8.70
CA LYS A 50 3.89 -13.45 8.89
C LYS A 50 2.43 -13.75 9.20
N LYS A 51 1.77 -14.52 8.33
CA LYS A 51 0.40 -15.00 8.53
C LYS A 51 0.28 -16.44 8.06
N LYS A 52 -0.09 -17.36 8.97
CA LYS A 52 -0.37 -18.78 8.68
C LYS A 52 0.73 -19.47 7.84
N GLY A 53 2.01 -19.22 8.14
CA GLY A 53 3.14 -19.85 7.43
C GLY A 53 3.55 -19.18 6.11
N ALA A 54 2.86 -18.12 5.69
CA ALA A 54 3.24 -17.29 4.55
C ALA A 54 3.62 -15.87 4.99
N THR A 55 4.35 -15.14 4.14
CA THR A 55 4.56 -13.70 4.29
C THR A 55 3.65 -12.94 3.32
N LYS A 56 3.03 -11.87 3.80
CA LYS A 56 2.22 -10.95 2.99
C LYS A 56 2.76 -9.54 3.10
N SER A 57 2.76 -8.79 2.01
CA SER A 57 3.18 -7.39 2.00
C SER A 57 1.96 -6.46 2.08
N ILE A 58 2.06 -5.46 2.95
CA ILE A 58 1.23 -4.25 2.94
C ILE A 58 2.08 -3.12 2.41
N PHE A 59 1.60 -2.42 1.39
CA PHE A 59 2.26 -1.26 0.80
C PHE A 59 1.48 -0.01 1.16
N LEU A 60 2.13 1.00 1.72
CA LEU A 60 1.48 2.26 2.06
C LEU A 60 2.11 3.42 1.30
N GLN A 61 1.27 4.24 0.70
CA GLN A 61 1.63 5.56 0.23
C GLN A 61 1.02 6.61 1.18
N HIS A 62 1.87 7.22 1.99
CA HIS A 62 1.51 8.24 2.94
C HIS A 62 1.15 9.54 2.23
N LYS A 63 0.15 10.22 2.78
CA LYS A 63 -0.32 11.51 2.30
C LYS A 63 -0.63 12.40 3.48
N VAL A 64 -0.45 13.71 3.31
CA VAL A 64 -0.99 14.71 4.24
C VAL A 64 -2.08 15.54 3.60
N SER A 65 -3.18 15.67 4.33
CA SER A 65 -4.38 16.31 3.82
C SER A 65 -4.46 17.78 4.19
N SER A 66 -4.86 18.59 3.22
CA SER A 66 -5.42 19.91 3.48
C SER A 66 -6.83 19.78 4.08
N TYR A 67 -7.18 20.67 5.00
CA TYR A 67 -8.50 20.68 5.66
C TYR A 67 -9.34 21.87 5.24
N ALA A 68 -10.60 21.64 4.89
CA ALA A 68 -11.55 22.68 4.55
C ALA A 68 -12.74 22.62 5.52
N PHE A 69 -12.94 23.72 6.27
CA PHE A 69 -13.99 23.87 7.28
C PHE A 69 -15.09 24.86 6.86
N LYS A 70 -14.96 25.45 5.66
CA LYS A 70 -15.90 26.41 5.10
C LYS A 70 -16.11 26.12 3.62
N ARG A 71 -17.36 26.28 3.18
CA ARG A 71 -17.72 26.26 1.78
C ARG A 71 -17.17 27.49 1.07
N ALA A 72 -16.20 27.33 0.17
CA ALA A 72 -15.61 28.46 -0.54
C ALA A 72 -14.98 28.09 -1.90
N GLY A 73 -15.12 29.00 -2.87
CA GLY A 73 -14.42 28.99 -4.15
C GLY A 73 -14.58 27.70 -4.97
N ARG A 74 -13.52 27.33 -5.71
CA ARG A 74 -13.48 26.13 -6.58
C ARG A 74 -13.63 24.79 -5.83
N ASN A 75 -13.58 24.84 -4.50
CA ASN A 75 -13.68 23.69 -3.61
C ASN A 75 -15.10 23.48 -3.06
N ALA A 76 -16.05 24.39 -3.33
CA ALA A 76 -17.43 24.29 -2.84
C ALA A 76 -18.09 22.94 -3.18
N LYS A 77 -17.80 22.38 -4.37
CA LYS A 77 -18.30 21.06 -4.79
C LYS A 77 -17.88 19.91 -3.86
N PHE A 78 -16.70 19.99 -3.24
CA PHE A 78 -16.25 18.96 -2.29
C PHE A 78 -16.95 19.13 -0.95
N TYR A 79 -17.11 20.38 -0.50
CA TYR A 79 -17.89 20.70 0.69
C TYR A 79 -19.33 20.19 0.57
N ASP A 80 -19.96 20.44 -0.58
CA ASP A 80 -21.33 20.00 -0.88
C ASP A 80 -21.43 18.47 -0.94
N HIS A 81 -20.42 17.80 -1.49
CA HIS A 81 -20.36 16.33 -1.52
C HIS A 81 -20.32 15.72 -0.11
N HIS A 82 -19.55 16.31 0.80
CA HIS A 82 -19.44 15.84 2.19
C HIS A 82 -20.52 16.40 3.12
N GLY A 83 -21.33 17.35 2.65
CA GLY A 83 -22.29 18.08 3.48
C GLY A 83 -21.64 18.94 4.58
N GLY A 84 -20.33 19.22 4.49
CA GLY A 84 -19.59 19.81 5.60
C GLY A 84 -18.08 19.86 5.41
N GLU A 85 -17.39 19.89 6.55
CA GLU A 85 -15.93 19.94 6.62
C GLU A 85 -15.31 18.68 6.01
N TYR A 86 -14.13 18.79 5.39
CA TYR A 86 -13.49 17.65 4.74
C TYR A 86 -11.97 17.80 4.65
N TYR A 87 -11.31 16.65 4.55
CA TYR A 87 -9.90 16.50 4.22
C TYR A 87 -9.71 16.27 2.72
N ARG A 88 -8.57 16.73 2.19
CA ARG A 88 -8.21 16.57 0.79
C ARG A 88 -6.71 16.49 0.57
N PHE A 89 -6.28 15.51 -0.22
CA PHE A 89 -4.95 15.45 -0.81
C PHE A 89 -5.04 15.25 -2.34
N ALA A 90 -4.00 15.71 -3.03
CA ALA A 90 -3.89 15.56 -4.47
C ALA A 90 -3.21 14.22 -4.82
N VAL A 91 -3.61 13.64 -5.95
CA VAL A 91 -3.02 12.44 -6.52
C VAL A 91 -2.85 12.66 -8.02
N ASP A 92 -1.69 12.32 -8.56
CA ASP A 92 -1.46 12.32 -10.00
C ASP A 92 -1.76 10.93 -10.61
N ASN A 93 -1.97 10.89 -11.93
CA ASN A 93 -2.31 9.65 -12.63
C ASN A 93 -1.26 8.55 -12.43
N ASP A 94 0.02 8.90 -12.53
CA ASP A 94 1.11 7.92 -12.49
C ASP A 94 1.20 7.28 -11.10
N GLN A 95 1.15 8.08 -10.03
CA GLN A 95 1.05 7.61 -8.65
C GLN A 95 -0.17 6.70 -8.46
N HIS A 96 -1.32 7.11 -9.00
CA HIS A 96 -2.54 6.33 -8.87
C HIS A 96 -2.45 4.99 -9.59
N PHE A 97 -1.98 4.99 -10.83
CA PHE A 97 -1.85 3.77 -11.63
C PHE A 97 -0.81 2.83 -11.05
N THR A 98 0.34 3.34 -10.60
CA THR A 98 1.38 2.51 -9.97
C THR A 98 0.86 1.88 -8.67
N LEU A 99 0.20 2.63 -7.80
CA LEU A 99 -0.35 2.08 -6.55
C LEU A 99 -1.52 1.12 -6.81
N HIS A 100 -2.36 1.40 -7.81
CA HIS A 100 -3.45 0.52 -8.24
C HIS A 100 -2.90 -0.80 -8.82
N ASP A 101 -1.89 -0.74 -9.68
CA ASP A 101 -1.21 -1.92 -10.23
C ASP A 101 -0.56 -2.75 -9.12
N LEU A 102 0.09 -2.09 -8.16
CA LEU A 102 0.67 -2.74 -6.99
C LEU A 102 -0.41 -3.49 -6.17
N ALA A 103 -1.57 -2.88 -5.98
CA ALA A 103 -2.71 -3.47 -5.27
C ALA A 103 -3.30 -4.70 -5.99
N LEU A 104 -3.24 -4.71 -7.33
CA LEU A 104 -3.67 -5.86 -8.14
C LEU A 104 -2.61 -6.96 -8.14
N ASN A 105 -1.34 -6.61 -8.37
CA ASN A 105 -0.31 -7.55 -8.79
C ASN A 105 0.65 -7.96 -7.69
N LYS A 106 0.85 -7.18 -6.62
CA LYS A 106 1.83 -7.54 -5.57
C LYS A 106 1.29 -7.69 -4.15
N GLY A 107 0.16 -7.09 -3.81
CA GLY A 107 -0.40 -7.29 -2.47
C GLY A 107 -1.41 -6.22 -2.08
N ASP A 108 -1.51 -5.98 -0.79
CA ASP A 108 -2.47 -5.03 -0.23
C ASP A 108 -1.84 -3.64 -0.20
N ALA A 109 -2.24 -2.76 -1.13
CA ALA A 109 -1.68 -1.41 -1.23
C ALA A 109 -2.74 -0.34 -0.92
N TYR A 110 -2.36 0.70 -0.17
CA TYR A 110 -3.29 1.73 0.31
C TYR A 110 -2.67 3.12 0.30
N TYR A 111 -3.51 4.13 0.02
CA TYR A 111 -3.23 5.48 0.50
C TYR A 111 -3.43 5.51 2.01
N CYS A 112 -2.47 6.09 2.75
CA CYS A 112 -2.55 6.31 4.19
C CYS A 112 -2.53 7.81 4.49
N ALA A 113 -3.57 8.33 5.13
CA ALA A 113 -3.65 9.76 5.45
C ALA A 113 -4.23 10.00 6.85
N PRO A 114 -3.85 11.07 7.55
CA PRO A 114 -4.37 11.37 8.87
C PRO A 114 -5.81 11.91 8.80
N CYS A 115 -6.63 11.58 9.81
CA CYS A 115 -7.92 12.21 10.10
C CYS A 115 -7.79 13.42 11.06
N PHE A 116 -6.56 13.93 11.20
CA PHE A 116 -6.21 15.09 12.00
C PHE A 116 -5.25 16.01 11.21
N ARG A 117 -5.02 17.24 11.68
CA ARG A 117 -4.25 18.23 10.90
C ARG A 117 -3.24 19.05 11.67
N SER A 118 -3.40 19.25 12.97
CA SER A 118 -2.50 20.14 13.71
C SER A 118 -1.32 19.35 14.27
N SER A 119 -0.18 20.01 14.47
CA SER A 119 0.98 19.41 15.13
C SER A 119 0.62 18.98 16.57
N LYS A 120 -0.30 19.71 17.21
CA LYS A 120 -0.85 19.38 18.53
C LYS A 120 -1.65 18.07 18.50
N ASP A 121 -2.48 17.86 17.48
CA ASP A 121 -3.20 16.59 17.32
C ASP A 121 -2.22 15.44 17.10
N LEU A 122 -1.22 15.65 16.24
CA LEU A 122 -0.16 14.66 15.99
C LEU A 122 0.56 14.28 17.30
N GLU A 123 0.98 15.26 18.10
CA GLU A 123 1.63 15.01 19.40
C GLU A 123 0.69 14.25 20.37
N THR A 124 -0.59 14.61 20.39
CA THR A 124 -1.60 13.97 21.24
C THR A 124 -1.79 12.50 20.85
N HIS A 125 -1.98 12.23 19.56
CA HIS A 125 -2.15 10.87 19.04
C HIS A 125 -0.87 10.03 19.17
N TRP A 126 0.30 10.62 18.94
CA TRP A 126 1.59 9.95 19.12
C TRP A 126 1.79 9.47 20.56
N ARG A 127 1.53 10.34 21.55
CA ARG A 127 1.64 9.97 22.97
C ARG A 127 0.63 8.90 23.38
N ALA A 128 -0.51 8.84 22.70
CA ALA A 128 -1.56 7.86 22.97
C ALA A 128 -1.38 6.52 22.23
N ASN A 129 -0.35 6.38 21.37
CA ASN A 129 -0.23 5.26 20.41
C ASN A 129 -1.50 5.07 19.57
N ALA A 130 -2.06 6.17 19.09
CA ALA A 130 -3.32 6.23 18.35
C ALA A 130 -3.19 6.90 16.98
N ILE A 131 -1.99 6.94 16.39
CA ILE A 131 -1.76 7.46 15.03
C ILE A 131 -2.53 6.62 14.02
N GLY A 132 -2.43 5.29 14.10
CA GLY A 132 -3.09 4.35 13.21
C GLY A 132 -4.61 4.40 13.32
N GLU A 133 -5.15 4.47 14.55
CA GLU A 133 -6.58 4.64 14.82
C GLU A 133 -7.14 5.94 14.22
N ASN A 134 -6.30 6.97 14.10
CA ASN A 134 -6.67 8.27 13.57
C ASN A 134 -6.11 8.50 12.16
N ALA A 135 -5.84 7.43 11.43
CA ALA A 135 -5.48 7.43 10.01
C ALA A 135 -6.51 6.65 9.20
N ILE A 136 -6.79 7.14 7.99
CA ILE A 136 -7.59 6.45 6.99
C ILE A 136 -6.68 5.71 6.03
N LEU A 137 -7.08 4.48 5.69
CA LEU A 137 -6.48 3.66 4.65
C LEU A 137 -7.49 3.48 3.50
N LEU A 138 -7.08 3.81 2.27
CA LEU A 138 -7.92 3.77 1.08
C LEU A 138 -7.31 2.90 -0.01
N ASP A 139 -8.07 1.88 -0.43
CA ASP A 139 -7.65 0.93 -1.45
C ASP A 139 -7.92 1.51 -2.85
N PRO A 140 -6.89 1.73 -3.69
CA PRO A 140 -7.07 2.29 -5.03
C PRO A 140 -7.93 1.40 -5.94
N ARG A 141 -8.02 0.09 -5.69
CA ARG A 141 -8.83 -0.85 -6.50
C ARG A 141 -10.32 -0.52 -6.46
N GLN A 142 -10.80 0.06 -5.36
CA GLN A 142 -12.22 0.38 -5.18
C GLN A 142 -12.71 1.48 -6.13
N VAL A 143 -11.81 2.33 -6.63
CA VAL A 143 -12.15 3.40 -7.57
C VAL A 143 -11.71 3.08 -9.00
N GLY A 144 -10.95 2.00 -9.19
CA GLY A 144 -10.40 1.58 -10.47
C GLY A 144 -9.54 2.65 -11.13
N LEU A 145 -9.30 2.52 -12.43
CA LEU A 145 -8.56 3.53 -13.20
C LEU A 145 -9.30 4.87 -13.23
N VAL A 146 -8.55 5.97 -13.24
CA VAL A 146 -9.06 7.33 -13.35
C VAL A 146 -8.68 7.96 -14.70
N GLY A 147 -9.53 8.87 -15.20
CA GLY A 147 -9.22 9.66 -16.41
C GLY A 147 -7.98 10.55 -16.26
N PRO A 148 -7.52 11.22 -17.32
CA PRO A 148 -6.31 12.04 -17.26
C PRO A 148 -6.49 13.31 -16.41
N GLY A 149 -5.45 13.72 -15.68
CA GLY A 149 -5.34 15.04 -15.08
C GLY A 149 -4.84 15.05 -13.64
N ARG A 150 -5.34 16.00 -12.84
CA ARG A 150 -5.05 16.05 -11.40
C ARG A 150 -6.25 15.59 -10.63
N HIS A 151 -6.06 14.57 -9.80
CA HIS A 151 -7.09 14.01 -8.96
C HIS A 151 -7.01 14.60 -7.56
N ASN A 152 -8.15 14.66 -6.89
CA ASN A 152 -8.21 14.95 -5.47
C ASN A 152 -8.95 13.80 -4.82
N ILE A 153 -8.34 13.19 -3.82
CA ILE A 153 -9.04 12.32 -2.89
C ILE A 153 -9.52 13.17 -1.72
N THR A 154 -10.75 12.95 -1.30
CA THR A 154 -11.39 13.65 -0.19
C THR A 154 -12.09 12.67 0.74
N TYR A 155 -12.20 13.01 2.02
CA TYR A 155 -12.92 12.26 3.04
C TYR A 155 -13.36 13.23 4.16
N GLY A 156 -14.41 12.88 4.89
CA GLY A 156 -14.88 13.67 6.02
C GLY A 156 -13.95 13.59 7.25
N PRO A 157 -14.22 14.34 8.33
CA PRO A 157 -13.29 14.47 9.45
C PRO A 157 -12.96 13.16 10.16
N SER A 158 -13.87 12.18 10.14
CA SER A 158 -13.69 10.84 10.72
C SER A 158 -13.32 9.78 9.68
N GLY A 159 -12.95 10.18 8.46
CA GLY A 159 -12.62 9.26 7.37
C GLY A 159 -13.83 8.72 6.61
N GLU A 160 -15.00 9.33 6.78
CA GLU A 160 -16.25 8.95 6.13
C GLU A 160 -16.37 9.47 4.69
N ASN A 161 -17.25 8.84 3.91
CA ASN A 161 -17.56 9.19 2.52
C ASN A 161 -16.34 9.45 1.61
N PRO A 162 -15.26 8.64 1.68
CA PRO A 162 -14.10 8.84 0.82
C PRO A 162 -14.45 8.79 -0.67
N ALA A 163 -13.90 9.72 -1.45
CA ALA A 163 -14.10 9.80 -2.89
C ALA A 163 -12.91 10.41 -3.62
N ILE A 164 -12.68 10.01 -4.87
CA ILE A 164 -11.74 10.61 -5.82
C ILE A 164 -12.51 11.46 -6.85
N HIS A 165 -11.96 12.64 -7.21
CA HIS A 165 -12.70 13.69 -7.92
C HIS A 165 -12.10 14.11 -9.28
N SER A 166 -11.96 13.18 -10.23
CA SER A 166 -11.85 13.51 -11.67
C SER A 166 -13.18 13.28 -12.38
N GLU A 167 -13.65 12.05 -12.27
CA GLU A 167 -15.04 11.63 -12.31
C GLU A 167 -15.30 11.15 -10.89
N THR A 168 -16.37 11.64 -10.25
CA THR A 168 -16.58 11.35 -8.82
C THR A 168 -16.82 9.85 -8.63
N LYS A 169 -15.81 9.14 -8.10
CA LYS A 169 -15.89 7.72 -7.74
C LYS A 169 -15.71 7.59 -6.23
N ARG A 170 -16.57 6.80 -5.60
CA ARG A 170 -16.56 6.59 -4.14
C ARG A 170 -15.70 5.37 -3.82
N PHE A 171 -14.97 5.43 -2.72
CA PHE A 171 -14.43 4.23 -2.12
C PHE A 171 -15.58 3.58 -1.32
N GLU A 172 -15.90 2.33 -1.62
CA GLU A 172 -16.96 1.58 -0.96
C GLU A 172 -16.65 1.36 0.54
N ARG A 173 -15.37 1.26 0.89
CA ARG A 173 -14.87 1.00 2.24
C ARG A 173 -13.61 1.81 2.50
N SER A 174 -13.56 2.46 3.65
CA SER A 174 -12.32 2.91 4.27
C SER A 174 -11.94 1.99 5.43
N TYR A 175 -10.65 1.94 5.69
CA TYR A 175 -10.08 1.19 6.82
C TYR A 175 -9.34 2.16 7.73
N ARG A 176 -8.97 1.70 8.93
CA ARG A 176 -8.06 2.44 9.82
C ARG A 176 -6.79 1.65 10.05
N GLY A 177 -5.74 2.33 10.48
CA GLY A 177 -4.43 1.71 10.75
C GLY A 177 -4.38 0.89 12.03
N ASP A 178 -5.50 0.75 12.76
CA ASP A 178 -5.57 0.02 14.03
C ASP A 178 -5.93 -1.46 13.87
N LYS A 179 -5.59 -2.26 14.88
CA LYS A 179 -5.73 -3.73 14.84
C LYS A 179 -7.14 -4.23 14.51
N ASN A 180 -8.18 -3.45 14.83
CA ASN A 180 -9.57 -3.88 14.68
C ASN A 180 -10.18 -3.48 13.34
N HIS A 181 -9.59 -2.49 12.66
CA HIS A 181 -10.13 -1.90 11.44
C HIS A 181 -9.17 -1.94 10.26
N LEU A 182 -8.02 -2.62 10.39
CA LEU A 182 -7.13 -2.90 9.28
C LEU A 182 -7.86 -3.69 8.19
N PRO A 183 -7.54 -3.44 6.91
CA PRO A 183 -8.11 -4.21 5.83
C PRO A 183 -7.74 -5.69 5.95
N PRO A 184 -8.65 -6.61 5.61
CA PRO A 184 -8.32 -8.02 5.57
C PRO A 184 -7.25 -8.25 4.50
N LEU A 185 -6.13 -8.84 4.90
CA LEU A 185 -5.05 -9.13 3.95
C LEU A 185 -5.53 -10.14 2.89
N THR A 186 -5.51 -9.74 1.62
CA THR A 186 -5.99 -10.54 0.50
C THR A 186 -5.31 -11.91 0.53
N GLU A 187 -6.08 -12.98 0.67
CA GLU A 187 -5.57 -14.34 0.45
C GLU A 187 -5.41 -14.51 -1.06
N ARG A 188 -4.16 -14.55 -1.52
CA ARG A 188 -3.87 -14.90 -2.90
C ARG A 188 -4.01 -16.40 -3.03
N SER A 189 -4.94 -16.83 -3.87
CA SER A 189 -4.90 -18.18 -4.40
C SER A 189 -3.58 -18.32 -5.18
N LEU A 190 -2.80 -19.32 -4.82
CA LEU A 190 -1.59 -19.70 -5.54
C LEU A 190 -2.02 -20.43 -6.82
N THR A 191 -2.52 -19.68 -7.80
CA THR A 191 -2.96 -20.22 -9.09
C THR A 191 -1.77 -20.56 -9.98
N GLU A 192 -2.01 -21.37 -11.02
CA GLU A 192 -0.99 -21.65 -12.03
C GLU A 192 -0.43 -20.35 -12.64
N GLY A 193 -1.31 -19.38 -12.96
CA GLY A 193 -0.90 -18.08 -13.50
C GLY A 193 0.00 -17.26 -12.57
N TYR A 194 -0.20 -17.35 -11.25
CA TYR A 194 0.71 -16.73 -10.28
C TYR A 194 2.12 -17.34 -10.38
N PHE A 195 2.20 -18.66 -10.50
CA PHE A 195 3.48 -19.34 -10.64
C PHE A 195 4.13 -19.09 -12.01
N GLU A 196 3.35 -18.93 -13.08
CA GLU A 196 3.86 -18.51 -14.40
C GLU A 196 4.55 -17.15 -14.33
N GLU A 197 3.91 -16.16 -13.72
CA GLU A 197 4.48 -14.81 -13.56
C GLU A 197 5.71 -14.83 -12.65
N LEU A 198 5.60 -15.49 -11.49
CA LEU A 198 6.69 -15.58 -10.52
C LEU A 198 7.92 -16.28 -11.12
N SER A 199 7.72 -17.45 -11.76
CA SER A 199 8.79 -18.21 -12.38
C SER A 199 9.45 -17.42 -13.53
N SER A 200 8.65 -16.77 -14.38
CA SER A 200 9.14 -15.92 -15.46
C SER A 200 9.99 -14.76 -14.92
N GLY A 201 9.51 -14.07 -13.89
CA GLY A 201 10.24 -12.98 -13.25
C GLY A 201 11.52 -13.42 -12.54
N LEU A 202 11.51 -14.60 -11.91
CA LEU A 202 12.69 -15.20 -11.28
C LEU A 202 13.71 -15.64 -12.33
N MET A 203 13.27 -16.25 -13.44
CA MET A 203 14.10 -16.66 -14.57
C MET A 203 14.77 -15.45 -15.24
N ALA A 204 14.03 -14.38 -15.50
CA ALA A 204 14.56 -13.15 -16.09
C ALA A 204 15.63 -12.47 -15.22
N ARG A 205 15.51 -12.57 -13.89
CA ARG A 205 16.52 -12.08 -12.94
C ARG A 205 17.71 -13.04 -12.82
N ALA A 206 17.44 -14.34 -12.77
CA ALA A 206 18.47 -15.37 -12.64
C ALA A 206 19.32 -15.50 -13.91
N SER A 207 18.77 -15.26 -15.10
CA SER A 207 19.51 -15.33 -16.37
C SER A 207 20.65 -14.31 -16.47
N LYS A 208 20.54 -13.21 -15.72
CA LYS A 208 21.58 -12.18 -15.57
C LYS A 208 22.74 -12.64 -14.66
N ARG A 209 22.58 -13.75 -13.92
CA ARG A 209 23.57 -14.28 -12.98
C ARG A 209 24.34 -15.45 -13.58
N ARG A 210 25.67 -15.37 -13.56
CA ARG A 210 26.55 -16.39 -14.17
C ARG A 210 26.47 -17.74 -13.45
N ASP A 211 26.29 -17.72 -12.13
CA ASP A 211 26.15 -18.89 -11.25
C ASP A 211 24.80 -19.61 -11.39
N ALA A 212 23.79 -18.95 -11.97
CA ALA A 212 22.45 -19.52 -12.12
C ALA A 212 22.20 -20.21 -13.48
N ARG A 213 23.06 -19.99 -14.49
CA ARG A 213 22.82 -20.50 -15.87
C ARG A 213 22.64 -22.01 -15.95
N SER A 214 23.50 -22.77 -15.26
CA SER A 214 23.43 -24.24 -15.27
C SER A 214 22.19 -24.78 -14.56
N ILE A 215 21.58 -24.01 -13.66
CA ILE A 215 20.31 -24.34 -13.00
C ILE A 215 19.16 -24.03 -13.95
N ILE A 216 19.16 -22.84 -14.56
CA ILE A 216 18.14 -22.39 -15.53
C ILE A 216 17.97 -23.37 -16.68
N ASP A 217 19.07 -23.81 -17.29
CA ASP A 217 19.04 -24.74 -18.42
C ASP A 217 18.38 -26.09 -18.06
N LYS A 218 18.52 -26.52 -16.80
CA LYS A 218 17.95 -27.77 -16.30
C LYS A 218 16.46 -27.67 -15.98
N ILE A 219 15.97 -26.49 -15.62
CA ILE A 219 14.60 -26.31 -15.12
C ILE A 219 13.65 -25.66 -16.12
N LYS A 220 14.13 -25.13 -17.26
CA LYS A 220 13.31 -24.39 -18.24
C LYS A 220 12.08 -25.14 -18.80
N THR A 221 12.04 -26.46 -18.67
CA THR A 221 10.93 -27.32 -19.10
C THR A 221 10.03 -27.80 -17.95
N HIS A 222 10.35 -27.40 -16.72
CA HIS A 222 9.56 -27.80 -15.53
C HIS A 222 8.29 -26.96 -15.43
N ARG A 223 7.37 -27.36 -14.56
CA ARG A 223 6.16 -26.56 -14.29
C ARG A 223 6.55 -25.24 -13.64
N PRO A 224 5.79 -24.15 -13.86
CA PRO A 224 6.05 -22.85 -13.24
C PRO A 224 6.31 -22.90 -11.73
N ILE A 225 5.52 -23.67 -10.97
CA ILE A 225 5.71 -23.81 -9.52
C ILE A 225 7.06 -24.45 -9.16
N GLU A 226 7.49 -25.47 -9.90
CA GLU A 226 8.77 -26.16 -9.71
C GLU A 226 9.94 -25.24 -10.06
N ILE A 227 9.81 -24.48 -11.16
CA ILE A 227 10.80 -23.46 -11.54
C ILE A 227 10.94 -22.43 -10.43
N ALA A 228 9.83 -21.89 -9.94
CA ALA A 228 9.82 -20.91 -8.86
C ALA A 228 10.50 -21.49 -7.59
N GLN A 229 10.12 -22.70 -7.17
CA GLN A 229 10.65 -23.34 -5.98
C GLN A 229 12.16 -23.65 -6.08
N ILE A 230 12.62 -24.16 -7.23
CA ILE A 230 14.05 -24.45 -7.44
C ILE A 230 14.87 -23.16 -7.48
N LEU A 231 14.39 -22.12 -8.17
CA LEU A 231 15.10 -20.83 -8.22
C LEU A 231 15.18 -20.19 -6.84
N LEU A 232 14.06 -20.14 -6.11
CA LEU A 232 14.03 -19.61 -4.75
C LEU A 232 15.00 -20.38 -3.84
N GLY A 233 14.96 -21.71 -3.85
CA GLY A 233 15.80 -22.53 -2.99
C GLY A 233 17.30 -22.53 -3.37
N ARG A 234 17.63 -22.65 -4.66
CA ARG A 234 19.02 -22.88 -5.10
C ARG A 234 19.75 -21.63 -5.57
N VAL A 235 19.05 -20.67 -6.16
CA VAL A 235 19.66 -19.45 -6.70
C VAL A 235 19.57 -18.30 -5.71
N TYR A 236 18.41 -18.13 -5.08
CA TYR A 236 18.15 -17.06 -4.11
C TYR A 236 18.35 -17.49 -2.66
N LYS A 237 18.56 -18.80 -2.41
CA LYS A 237 18.80 -19.38 -1.08
C LYS A 237 17.73 -19.01 -0.06
N VAL A 238 16.48 -18.91 -0.52
CA VAL A 238 15.35 -18.60 0.35
C VAL A 238 14.76 -19.90 0.87
N SER A 239 14.60 -20.01 2.19
CA SER A 239 14.02 -21.17 2.87
C SER A 239 12.49 -21.12 2.81
N TRP A 240 11.91 -21.47 1.67
CA TRP A 240 10.45 -21.53 1.51
C TRP A 240 10.03 -22.87 0.91
N LEU A 241 8.87 -23.36 1.32
CA LEU A 241 8.16 -24.46 0.68
C LEU A 241 6.87 -23.90 0.09
N LEU A 242 6.73 -23.97 -1.24
CA LEU A 242 5.45 -23.74 -1.90
C LEU A 242 4.72 -25.08 -1.85
N LEU A 243 3.66 -25.15 -1.05
CA LEU A 243 2.75 -26.29 -1.05
C LEU A 243 1.64 -25.93 -2.04
N ALA A 244 1.54 -26.68 -3.14
CA ALA A 244 0.31 -26.69 -3.92
C ALA A 244 -0.70 -27.54 -3.15
N ASP A 245 -1.90 -27.01 -2.91
CA ASP A 245 -3.02 -27.85 -2.49
C ASP A 245 -3.50 -28.60 -3.74
N ASP A 246 -3.50 -29.94 -3.66
CA ASP A 246 -4.01 -30.85 -4.69
C ASP A 246 -5.54 -30.76 -4.84
#